data_AF-A0A1F8QCA3-F1
#
_entry.id   AF-A0A1F8QCA3-F1
#
_cell.length_a   1.000
_cell.length_b   1.000
_cell.length_c   1.000
_cell.angle_alpha   90.00
_cell.angle_beta   90.00
_cell.angle_gamma   90.00
#
_symmetry.space_group_name_H-M   'P 1'
#
loop_
_entity.id
_entity.type
_entity.pdbx_description
1 polymer ?
#
loop_
_entity_poly.entity_id
_entity_poly.type
_entity_poly.pdbx_seq_one_letter_code
_entity_poly.pdbx_strand_id
1 'polypeptide(L)'
;MVRGSRKARILILGVISTSWLSACYAPQPRDQISLVEVRQFQGESVVKTLQANNCSGAEELKQDLQAVNQYNHDILVTPEDAVVVNRRAVVDEIRSYYRIPDGASDATCVIPVQIPAGEYYSFDIEWIEVWREGTFELGIQDDKPEGIYKFRQSMLCEVVEQRVETCSSQ
;
A
#
# COMPACT_ATOMS: atom_id res chain seq x y z
N MET A 1 6.26 -94.95 -39.15
CA MET A 1 5.88 -93.98 -38.09
C MET A 1 6.08 -92.57 -38.63
N VAL A 2 5.14 -91.69 -38.31
CA VAL A 2 4.72 -90.50 -39.08
C VAL A 2 5.49 -89.23 -38.68
N ARG A 3 5.62 -88.33 -39.67
CA ARG A 3 6.03 -86.90 -39.66
C ARG A 3 5.78 -86.10 -38.37
N GLY A 4 6.65 -85.12 -38.12
CA GLY A 4 6.36 -83.89 -37.36
C GLY A 4 7.55 -82.93 -37.37
N SER A 5 7.70 -82.07 -38.39
CA SER A 5 7.18 -80.70 -38.51
C SER A 5 7.97 -79.66 -37.68
N ARG A 6 8.83 -78.90 -38.39
CA ARG A 6 9.54 -77.72 -37.90
C ARG A 6 8.56 -76.55 -37.73
N LYS A 7 8.63 -75.82 -36.61
CA LYS A 7 8.14 -74.44 -36.52
C LYS A 7 9.12 -73.58 -35.74
N ALA A 8 9.73 -72.64 -36.46
CA ALA A 8 10.42 -71.49 -35.90
C ALA A 8 9.41 -70.56 -35.22
N ARG A 9 9.81 -69.96 -34.08
CA ARG A 9 9.13 -68.82 -33.48
C ARG A 9 10.18 -67.77 -33.09
N ILE A 10 10.15 -66.68 -33.85
CA ILE A 10 10.70 -65.36 -33.55
C ILE A 10 9.82 -64.75 -32.43
N LEU A 11 10.39 -64.00 -31.48
CA LEU A 11 9.81 -62.72 -30.97
C LEU A 11 10.69 -62.04 -29.88
N ILE A 12 11.15 -60.82 -30.22
CA ILE A 12 11.06 -59.53 -29.48
C ILE A 12 11.96 -59.23 -28.27
N LEU A 13 12.91 -58.31 -28.55
CA LEU A 13 13.35 -57.10 -27.82
C LEU A 13 12.97 -56.94 -26.33
N GLY A 14 14.00 -56.87 -25.48
CA GLY A 14 13.95 -56.26 -24.15
C GLY A 14 14.71 -54.93 -24.14
N VAL A 15 13.98 -53.81 -24.25
CA VAL A 15 14.50 -52.46 -23.94
C VAL A 15 14.17 -52.18 -22.49
N ILE A 16 15.18 -52.14 -21.63
CA ILE A 16 15.04 -51.74 -20.22
C ILE A 16 15.03 -50.20 -20.20
N SER A 17 13.84 -49.59 -20.25
CA SER A 17 13.68 -48.17 -19.96
C SER A 17 13.50 -47.98 -18.45
N THR A 18 14.56 -47.58 -17.76
CA THR A 18 14.46 -47.09 -16.38
C THR A 18 13.82 -45.70 -16.40
N SER A 19 12.53 -45.63 -16.13
CA SER A 19 11.81 -44.36 -15.95
C SER A 19 12.32 -43.65 -14.70
N TRP A 20 13.06 -42.56 -14.90
CA TRP A 20 13.34 -41.59 -13.86
C TRP A 20 12.01 -40.94 -13.48
N LEU A 21 11.48 -41.28 -12.30
CA LEU A 21 10.37 -40.57 -11.68
C LEU A 21 10.90 -39.20 -11.23
N SER A 22 10.94 -38.24 -12.15
CA SER A 22 10.92 -36.83 -11.79
C SER A 22 9.61 -36.60 -11.06
N ALA A 23 9.66 -36.52 -9.74
CA ALA A 23 8.56 -36.00 -8.95
C ALA A 23 8.33 -34.55 -9.41
N CYS A 24 7.41 -34.36 -10.34
CA CYS A 24 6.81 -33.07 -10.61
C CYS A 24 6.04 -32.70 -9.34
N TYR A 25 6.70 -32.01 -8.41
CA TYR A 25 5.98 -31.23 -7.42
C TYR A 25 5.21 -30.18 -8.22
N ALA A 26 3.91 -30.40 -8.36
CA ALA A 26 3.02 -29.34 -8.79
C ALA A 26 3.26 -28.15 -7.84
N PRO A 27 3.51 -26.94 -8.37
CA PRO A 27 3.59 -25.77 -7.51
C PRO A 27 2.29 -25.73 -6.71
N GLN A 28 2.39 -25.80 -5.38
CA GLN A 28 1.21 -25.62 -4.55
C GLN A 28 0.60 -24.27 -4.91
N PRO A 29 -0.73 -24.18 -5.11
CA PRO A 29 -1.36 -22.87 -5.25
C PRO A 29 -0.91 -22.07 -4.02
N ARG A 30 -0.26 -20.92 -4.25
CA ARG A 30 -0.09 -19.96 -3.17
C ARG A 30 -1.47 -19.77 -2.56
N ASP A 31 -1.60 -19.81 -1.24
CA ASP A 31 -2.83 -19.44 -0.56
C ASP A 31 -3.32 -18.14 -1.21
N GLN A 32 -4.36 -18.24 -2.04
CA GLN A 32 -4.75 -17.14 -2.90
C GLN A 32 -5.45 -16.13 -2.01
N ILE A 33 -4.87 -14.94 -1.87
CA ILE A 33 -5.47 -13.87 -1.07
C ILE A 33 -6.21 -12.97 -2.04
N SER A 34 -7.52 -12.90 -1.89
CA SER A 34 -8.36 -12.00 -2.69
C SER A 34 -8.73 -10.79 -1.85
N LEU A 35 -8.66 -9.59 -2.42
CA LEU A 35 -8.97 -8.34 -1.73
C LEU A 35 -10.21 -7.71 -2.33
N VAL A 36 -11.16 -7.32 -1.49
CA VAL A 36 -12.40 -6.64 -1.90
C VAL A 36 -12.44 -5.27 -1.25
N GLU A 37 -12.37 -4.22 -2.05
CA GLU A 37 -12.47 -2.85 -1.54
C GLU A 37 -13.90 -2.54 -1.11
N VAL A 38 -14.05 -1.97 0.08
CA VAL A 38 -15.36 -1.60 0.64
C VAL A 38 -15.55 -0.10 0.60
N ARG A 39 -14.59 0.68 1.14
CA ARG A 39 -14.74 2.14 1.24
C ARG A 39 -13.42 2.88 1.39
N GLN A 40 -13.50 4.19 1.15
CA GLN A 40 -12.49 5.19 1.48
C GLN A 40 -13.10 6.23 2.42
N PHE A 41 -12.35 6.67 3.43
CA PHE A 41 -12.80 7.67 4.41
C PHE A 41 -11.65 8.55 4.91
N GLN A 42 -11.98 9.70 5.48
CA GLN A 42 -11.02 10.60 6.10
C GLN A 42 -10.87 10.26 7.59
N GLY A 43 -9.63 10.24 8.07
CA GLY A 43 -9.25 9.92 9.44
C GLY A 43 -9.09 11.16 10.30
N GLU A 44 -8.20 11.06 11.29
CA GLU A 44 -7.85 12.18 12.17
C GLU A 44 -7.18 13.31 11.38
N SER A 45 -7.48 14.56 11.77
CA SER A 45 -6.81 15.73 11.24
C SER A 45 -5.83 16.31 12.25
N VAL A 46 -4.69 16.81 11.74
CA VAL A 46 -3.66 17.47 12.55
C VAL A 46 -3.38 18.84 11.97
N VAL A 47 -3.51 19.87 12.79
CA VAL A 47 -3.22 21.25 12.38
C VAL A 47 -1.80 21.63 12.75
N LYS A 48 -1.07 22.22 11.81
CA LYS A 48 0.28 22.77 12.02
C LYS A 48 0.33 24.21 11.50
N THR A 49 0.91 25.10 12.28
CA THR A 49 1.13 26.50 11.86
C THR A 49 2.45 26.63 11.11
N LEU A 50 2.40 27.25 9.93
CA LEU A 50 3.56 27.68 9.15
C LEU A 50 3.60 29.20 9.13
N GLN A 51 4.79 29.78 9.25
CA GLN A 51 4.96 31.24 9.28
C GLN A 51 5.83 31.70 8.11
N ALA A 52 5.49 32.85 7.56
CA ALA A 52 6.36 33.59 6.68
C ALA A 52 6.52 35.03 7.16
N ASN A 53 7.78 35.44 7.26
CA ASN A 53 8.19 36.65 7.93
C ASN A 53 8.85 37.59 6.92
N ASN A 54 8.28 38.78 6.77
CA ASN A 54 8.85 39.88 6.01
C ASN A 54 9.04 41.15 6.87
N CYS A 55 9.20 40.98 8.18
CA CYS A 55 9.34 42.08 9.14
C CYS A 55 10.54 42.99 8.85
N SER A 56 11.66 42.42 8.38
CA SER A 56 12.86 43.18 8.00
C SER A 56 12.94 43.47 6.50
N GLY A 57 11.89 43.15 5.74
CA GLY A 57 11.84 43.37 4.30
C GLY A 57 11.66 44.84 3.96
N ALA A 58 12.35 45.28 2.90
CA ALA A 58 12.13 46.61 2.32
C ALA A 58 11.09 46.60 1.18
N GLU A 59 10.76 45.42 0.66
CA GLU A 59 9.85 45.21 -0.46
C GLU A 59 8.90 44.04 -0.16
N GLU A 60 7.89 43.85 -1.01
CA GLU A 60 6.96 42.71 -0.94
C GLU A 60 7.70 41.39 -1.16
N LEU A 61 7.57 40.47 -0.21
CA LEU A 61 8.09 39.11 -0.31
C LEU A 61 7.11 38.25 -1.10
N LYS A 62 7.56 37.70 -2.24
CA LYS A 62 6.80 36.70 -3.01
C LYS A 62 7.56 35.39 -3.03
N GLN A 63 6.97 34.35 -2.48
CA GLN A 63 7.57 33.01 -2.49
C GLN A 63 6.50 31.93 -2.33
N ASP A 64 6.86 30.71 -2.71
CA ASP A 64 6.06 29.53 -2.40
C ASP A 64 6.61 28.90 -1.12
N LEU A 65 5.80 28.88 -0.07
CA LEU A 65 6.12 28.13 1.14
C LEU A 65 5.76 26.67 0.93
N GLN A 66 6.64 25.78 1.37
CA GLN A 66 6.36 24.34 1.39
C GLN A 66 6.25 23.87 2.84
N ALA A 67 5.12 23.28 3.18
CA ALA A 67 5.00 22.46 4.37
C ALA A 67 5.01 20.99 3.96
N VAL A 68 5.86 20.20 4.59
CA VAL A 68 5.97 18.76 4.33
C VAL A 68 5.59 18.00 5.59
N ASN A 69 4.74 16.98 5.44
CA ASN A 69 4.39 16.06 6.50
C ASN A 69 4.70 14.62 6.07
N GLN A 70 5.59 13.95 6.79
CA GLN A 70 5.93 12.56 6.52
C GLN A 70 4.95 11.64 7.25
N TYR A 71 4.46 10.60 6.58
CA TYR A 71 3.57 9.61 7.15
C TYR A 71 3.94 8.20 6.68
N ASN A 72 3.67 7.19 7.53
CA ASN A 72 3.87 5.79 7.16
C ASN A 72 2.59 5.21 6.54
N HIS A 73 2.71 4.25 5.63
CA HIS A 73 1.54 3.47 5.22
C HIS A 73 1.25 2.38 6.25
N ASP A 74 0.51 2.75 7.30
CA ASP A 74 0.09 1.80 8.33
C ASP A 74 -0.97 0.88 7.75
N ILE A 75 -0.70 -0.42 7.72
CA ILE A 75 -1.62 -1.45 7.25
C ILE A 75 -2.07 -2.28 8.46
N LEU A 76 -3.37 -2.28 8.71
CA LEU A 76 -4.00 -2.96 9.82
C LEU A 76 -4.84 -4.10 9.27
N VAL A 77 -4.57 -5.31 9.76
CA VAL A 77 -5.29 -6.53 9.39
C VAL A 77 -5.98 -7.07 10.64
N THR A 78 -7.30 -7.23 10.55
CA THR A 78 -8.15 -7.74 11.63
C THR A 78 -8.90 -8.96 11.11
N PRO A 79 -8.42 -10.18 11.42
CA PRO A 79 -9.15 -11.41 11.11
C PRO A 79 -10.50 -11.46 11.83
N GLU A 80 -11.44 -12.20 11.24
CA GLU A 80 -12.66 -12.66 11.91
C GLU A 80 -12.33 -13.57 13.10
N ASP A 81 -13.28 -13.67 14.03
CA ASP A 81 -13.12 -14.48 15.24
C ASP A 81 -12.82 -15.94 14.91
N ALA A 82 -11.86 -16.51 15.63
CA ALA A 82 -11.37 -17.89 15.46
C ALA A 82 -10.69 -18.21 14.11
N VAL A 83 -10.47 -17.22 13.23
CA VAL A 83 -9.68 -17.40 11.99
C VAL A 83 -8.19 -17.17 12.28
N VAL A 84 -7.35 -18.15 11.94
CA VAL A 84 -5.88 -18.01 12.02
C VAL A 84 -5.35 -17.58 10.66
N VAL A 85 -4.80 -16.36 10.61
CA VAL A 85 -4.32 -15.75 9.37
C VAL A 85 -2.83 -15.47 9.44
N ASN A 86 -2.10 -15.78 8.36
CA ASN A 86 -0.75 -15.28 8.16
C ASN A 86 -0.80 -13.78 7.83
N ARG A 87 -0.79 -12.93 8.87
CA ARG A 87 -0.88 -11.47 8.73
C ARG A 87 0.16 -10.90 7.78
N ARG A 88 1.37 -11.47 7.75
CA ARG A 88 2.43 -10.99 6.86
C ARG A 88 2.08 -11.20 5.39
N ALA A 89 1.57 -12.38 5.04
CA ALA A 89 1.15 -12.67 3.68
C ALA A 89 0.02 -11.73 3.21
N VAL A 90 -0.96 -11.44 4.09
CA VAL A 90 -2.04 -10.48 3.78
C VAL A 90 -1.49 -9.06 3.60
N VAL A 91 -0.59 -8.61 4.47
CA VAL A 91 0.05 -7.28 4.33
C VAL A 91 0.84 -7.18 3.03
N ASP A 92 1.61 -8.22 2.68
CA ASP A 92 2.39 -8.25 1.44
C ASP A 92 1.46 -8.21 0.21
N GLU A 93 0.34 -8.92 0.24
CA GLU A 93 -0.68 -8.86 -0.82
C GLU A 93 -1.32 -7.47 -0.94
N ILE A 94 -1.71 -6.85 0.18
CA ILE A 94 -2.27 -5.48 0.20
C ILE A 94 -1.27 -4.49 -0.40
N ARG A 95 0.01 -4.57 -0.01
CA ARG A 95 1.07 -3.72 -0.57
C ARG A 95 1.21 -3.91 -2.07
N SER A 96 1.23 -5.16 -2.52
CA SER A 96 1.33 -5.51 -3.94
C SER A 96 0.13 -4.98 -4.74
N TYR A 97 -1.10 -5.27 -4.30
CA TYR A 97 -2.34 -4.91 -4.98
C TYR A 97 -2.48 -3.39 -5.14
N TYR A 98 -2.23 -2.64 -4.06
CA TYR A 98 -2.36 -1.18 -4.05
C TYR A 98 -1.08 -0.42 -4.42
N ARG A 99 0.02 -1.14 -4.71
CA ARG A 99 1.35 -0.57 -4.98
C ARG A 99 1.81 0.39 -3.88
N ILE A 100 1.60 0.01 -2.63
CA ILE A 100 1.97 0.82 -1.46
C ILE A 100 3.49 0.77 -1.32
N PRO A 101 4.19 1.92 -1.31
CA PRO A 101 5.64 1.94 -1.19
C PRO A 101 6.11 1.44 0.17
N ASP A 102 7.34 0.93 0.21
CA ASP A 102 7.99 0.56 1.45
C ASP A 102 8.55 1.80 2.14
N GLY A 103 8.14 2.00 3.40
CA GLY A 103 8.58 3.12 4.24
C GLY A 103 7.59 4.28 4.34
N ALA A 104 8.14 5.45 4.64
CA ALA A 104 7.39 6.69 4.79
C ALA A 104 7.19 7.38 3.43
N SER A 105 6.07 8.08 3.31
CA SER A 105 5.73 8.95 2.18
C SER A 105 5.60 10.38 2.66
N ASP A 106 5.87 11.32 1.76
CA ASP A 106 5.75 12.75 2.02
C ASP A 106 4.43 13.27 1.43
N ALA A 107 3.67 14.01 2.24
CA ALA A 107 2.60 14.88 1.76
C ALA A 107 3.10 16.32 1.79
N THR A 108 2.94 17.04 0.67
CA THR A 108 3.47 18.40 0.52
C THR A 108 2.33 19.38 0.26
N CYS A 109 2.25 20.43 1.08
CA CYS A 109 1.38 21.58 0.89
C CYS A 109 2.22 22.75 0.36
N VAL A 110 1.82 23.33 -0.77
CA VAL A 110 2.48 24.51 -1.35
C VAL A 110 1.56 25.72 -1.19
N ILE A 111 2.03 26.74 -0.50
CA ILE A 111 1.27 27.95 -0.19
C ILE A 111 1.95 29.13 -0.90
N PRO A 112 1.34 29.69 -1.96
CA PRO A 112 1.85 30.89 -2.59
C PRO A 112 1.60 32.09 -1.66
N VAL A 113 2.67 32.75 -1.21
CA VAL A 113 2.56 33.89 -0.31
C VAL A 113 3.07 35.17 -0.95
N GLN A 114 2.37 36.26 -0.67
CA GLN A 114 2.74 37.63 -1.00
C GLN A 114 2.57 38.45 0.26
N ILE A 115 3.68 38.89 0.85
CA ILE A 115 3.71 39.53 2.17
C ILE A 115 4.31 40.93 2.02
N PRO A 116 3.56 41.99 2.36
CA PRO A 116 4.08 43.36 2.38
C PRO A 116 5.32 43.52 3.25
N ALA A 117 6.09 44.57 2.98
CA ALA A 117 7.23 44.96 3.82
C ALA A 117 6.76 45.27 5.25
N GLY A 118 7.41 44.68 6.25
CA GLY A 118 7.09 44.94 7.65
C GLY A 118 5.94 44.10 8.23
N GLU A 119 5.49 43.05 7.52
CA GLU A 119 4.43 42.13 7.99
C GLU A 119 4.94 40.70 8.17
N TYR A 120 4.24 39.91 8.99
CA TYR A 120 4.40 38.45 9.02
C TYR A 120 3.05 37.74 9.06
N TYR A 121 2.94 36.66 8.27
CA TYR A 121 1.72 35.87 8.15
C TYR A 121 1.91 34.49 8.79
N SER A 122 0.89 34.02 9.49
CA SER A 122 0.77 32.66 9.99
C SER A 122 -0.34 31.93 9.23
N PHE A 123 -0.06 30.71 8.78
CA PHE A 123 -0.96 29.84 8.06
C PHE A 123 -1.18 28.58 8.88
N ASP A 124 -2.43 28.28 9.24
CA ASP A 124 -2.75 26.99 9.83
C ASP A 124 -3.07 26.00 8.72
N ILE A 125 -2.30 24.92 8.69
CA ILE A 125 -2.36 23.87 7.68
C ILE A 125 -2.95 22.63 8.36
N GLU A 126 -4.13 22.23 7.91
CA GLU A 126 -4.76 21.00 8.34
C GLU A 126 -4.28 19.83 7.46
N TRP A 127 -3.76 18.78 8.10
CA TRP A 127 -3.34 17.54 7.47
C TRP A 127 -4.37 16.46 7.76
N ILE A 128 -4.96 15.87 6.73
CA ILE A 128 -6.08 14.91 6.88
C ILE A 128 -5.64 13.56 6.34
N GLU A 129 -5.69 12.53 7.17
CA GLU A 129 -5.41 11.17 6.72
C GLU A 129 -6.52 10.63 5.83
N VAL A 130 -6.15 9.92 4.77
CA VAL A 130 -7.10 9.20 3.91
C VAL A 130 -6.86 7.71 4.09
N TRP A 131 -7.89 7.04 4.58
CA TRP A 131 -7.89 5.61 4.85
C TRP A 131 -8.70 4.87 3.79
N ARG A 132 -8.19 3.71 3.36
CA ARG A 132 -8.95 2.71 2.61
C ARG A 132 -9.23 1.52 3.51
N GLU A 133 -10.40 0.93 3.33
CA GLU A 133 -10.84 -0.26 4.04
C GLU A 133 -11.48 -1.26 3.06
N GLY A 134 -11.20 -2.52 3.30
CA GLY A 134 -11.72 -3.63 2.52
C GLY A 134 -11.75 -4.91 3.33
N THR A 135 -12.13 -6.00 2.67
CA THR A 135 -12.10 -7.34 3.22
C THR A 135 -11.11 -8.20 2.46
N PHE A 136 -10.61 -9.26 3.11
CA PHE A 136 -9.76 -10.24 2.45
C PHE A 136 -10.34 -11.65 2.55
N GLU A 137 -10.17 -12.41 1.49
CA GLU A 137 -10.58 -13.81 1.39
C GLU A 137 -9.36 -14.72 1.18
N LEU A 138 -9.35 -15.89 1.81
CA LEU A 138 -8.25 -16.85 1.76
C LEU A 138 -8.63 -18.10 0.95
N GLY A 139 -7.83 -18.43 -0.06
CA GLY A 139 -8.06 -19.55 -0.94
C GLY A 139 -9.04 -19.19 -2.06
N ILE A 140 -10.27 -19.70 -1.98
CA ILE A 140 -11.27 -19.49 -3.03
C ILE A 140 -12.09 -18.26 -2.67
N GLN A 141 -12.26 -17.36 -3.63
CA GLN A 141 -13.18 -16.24 -3.46
C GLN A 141 -14.62 -16.78 -3.42
N ASP A 142 -15.25 -16.72 -2.25
CA ASP A 142 -16.57 -17.28 -1.95
C ASP A 142 -17.52 -16.28 -1.27
N ASP A 143 -17.13 -14.99 -1.25
CA ASP A 143 -17.84 -13.88 -0.61
C ASP A 143 -17.99 -14.06 0.92
N LYS A 144 -17.17 -14.91 1.55
CA LYS A 144 -17.07 -15.06 3.01
C LYS A 144 -15.70 -14.58 3.50
N PRO A 145 -15.56 -13.28 3.79
CA PRO A 145 -14.26 -12.74 4.16
C PRO A 145 -13.73 -13.33 5.48
N GLU A 146 -12.45 -13.68 5.48
CA GLU A 146 -11.70 -14.09 6.67
C GLU A 146 -11.28 -12.91 7.57
N GLY A 147 -11.52 -11.69 7.12
CA GLY A 147 -11.33 -10.49 7.93
C GLY A 147 -11.38 -9.20 7.13
N ILE A 148 -11.07 -8.11 7.84
CA ILE A 148 -10.99 -6.77 7.29
C ILE A 148 -9.55 -6.29 7.27
N TYR A 149 -9.24 -5.44 6.31
CA TYR A 149 -8.03 -4.63 6.32
C TYR A 149 -8.38 -3.16 6.21
N LYS A 150 -7.53 -2.32 6.81
CA LYS A 150 -7.51 -0.89 6.51
C LYS A 150 -6.09 -0.38 6.43
N PHE A 151 -5.85 0.60 5.57
CA PHE A 151 -4.54 1.23 5.49
C PHE A 151 -4.62 2.73 5.19
N ARG A 152 -3.63 3.47 5.70
CA ARG A 152 -3.46 4.88 5.39
C ARG A 152 -2.92 5.00 3.97
N GLN A 153 -3.79 5.36 3.04
CA GLN A 153 -3.46 5.47 1.62
C GLN A 153 -2.65 6.74 1.36
N SER A 154 -3.11 7.87 1.89
CA SER A 154 -2.48 9.15 1.66
C SER A 154 -2.76 10.12 2.80
N MET A 155 -2.13 11.29 2.73
CA MET A 155 -2.43 12.42 3.59
C MET A 155 -2.68 13.64 2.71
N LEU A 156 -3.81 14.30 2.94
CA LEU A 156 -4.19 15.56 2.29
C LEU A 156 -3.73 16.72 3.16
N CYS A 157 -3.64 17.90 2.54
CA CYS A 157 -3.33 19.14 3.24
C CYS A 157 -4.16 20.29 2.70
N GLU A 158 -4.64 21.15 3.59
CA GLU A 158 -5.39 22.35 3.27
C GLU A 158 -5.00 23.51 4.20
N VAL A 159 -4.99 24.74 3.67
CA VAL A 159 -4.84 25.94 4.50
C VAL A 159 -6.21 26.29 5.05
N VAL A 160 -6.40 26.15 6.36
CA VAL A 160 -7.69 26.36 7.02
C VAL A 160 -7.81 27.75 7.65
N GLU A 161 -6.68 28.39 7.95
CA GLU A 161 -6.67 29.76 8.47
C GLU A 161 -5.42 30.50 7.99
N GLN A 162 -5.58 31.81 7.75
CA GLN A 162 -4.48 32.74 7.53
C GLN A 162 -4.66 33.93 8.47
N ARG A 163 -3.60 34.27 9.21
CA ARG A 163 -3.56 35.42 10.11
C ARG A 163 -2.43 36.36 9.71
N VAL A 164 -2.74 37.65 9.70
CA VAL A 164 -1.73 38.72 9.66
C VAL A 164 -1.38 39.06 11.09
N GLU A 165 -0.09 39.11 11.38
CA GLU A 165 0.39 39.43 12.71
C GLU A 165 1.38 40.61 12.65
N THR A 166 1.42 41.40 13.72
CA THR A 166 2.23 42.64 13.77
C THR A 166 3.65 42.34 14.18
N CYS A 167 4.60 42.66 13.31
CA CYS A 167 6.02 42.59 13.63
C CYS A 167 6.31 43.34 14.94
N SER A 168 6.94 42.65 15.88
CA SER A 168 7.35 43.28 17.13
C SER A 168 8.33 44.42 16.80
N SER A 169 8.02 45.61 17.31
CA SER A 169 8.95 46.75 17.24
C SER A 169 10.17 46.41 18.09
N GLN A 170 11.28 46.05 17.45
CA GLN A 170 12.59 46.04 18.09
C GLN A 170 13.04 47.47 18.39
#